data_AF-A0A8C9IWA0-F1
#
_entry.id   AF-A0A8C9IWA0-F1
#
_cell.length_a   1.000
_cell.length_b   1.000
_cell.length_c   1.000
_cell.angle_alpha   90.00
_cell.angle_beta   90.00
_cell.angle_gamma   90.00
#
_symmetry.space_group_name_H-M   'P 1'
#
loop_
_entity.id
_entity.type
_entity.pdbx_description
1 polymer ?
#
loop_
_entity_poly.entity_id
_entity_poly.type
_entity_poly.pdbx_seq_one_letter_code
_entity_poly.pdbx_strand_id
1 'polypeptide(L)' 'MDALDRVVKPKTKRAKRFLEKREPKLNENIKNAMLIKGGNANATVTQVLKDVVSIYT' A
#
# COMPACT_ATOMS: atom_id res chain seq x y z
N MET A 1 -3.30 -21.66 18.05
CA MET A 1 -2.50 -21.23 16.90
C MET A 1 -2.18 -19.77 17.08
N ASP A 2 -0.97 -19.47 17.53
CA ASP A 2 -0.50 -18.10 17.77
C ASP A 2 -0.27 -17.41 16.41
N ALA A 3 -0.47 -16.09 16.33
CA ALA A 3 -0.40 -15.35 15.06
C ALA A 3 0.97 -15.46 14.37
N LEU A 4 2.01 -15.75 15.16
CA LEU A 4 3.38 -15.98 14.72
C LEU A 4 3.56 -17.28 13.91
N ASP A 5 2.72 -18.29 14.14
CA ASP A 5 2.84 -19.61 13.52
C ASP A 5 2.45 -19.60 12.02
N ARG A 6 1.85 -18.48 11.57
CA ARG A 6 1.45 -18.25 10.17
C ARG A 6 2.47 -17.42 9.38
N VAL A 7 3.52 -16.91 10.03
CA VAL A 7 4.51 -16.03 9.40
C VAL A 7 5.58 -16.85 8.67
N VAL A 8 5.36 -17.08 7.38
CA VAL A 8 6.31 -17.77 6.52
C VAL A 8 7.56 -16.91 6.32
N LYS A 9 8.72 -17.42 6.75
CA LYS A 9 10.01 -16.73 6.53
C LYS A 9 10.29 -16.55 5.03
N PRO A 10 10.72 -15.36 4.58
CA PRO A 10 10.99 -15.11 3.17
C PRO A 10 12.20 -15.94 2.70
N LYS A 11 12.02 -16.67 1.60
CA LYS A 11 13.10 -17.48 0.98
C LYS A 11 14.05 -16.68 0.09
N THR A 12 13.64 -15.49 -0.37
CA THR A 12 14.43 -14.67 -1.31
C THR A 12 14.78 -13.30 -0.74
N LYS A 13 15.93 -12.74 -1.16
CA LYS A 13 16.37 -11.38 -0.77
C LYS A 13 15.37 -10.28 -1.16
N ARG A 14 14.62 -10.47 -2.26
CA ARG A 14 13.58 -9.54 -2.69
C ARG A 14 12.38 -9.55 -1.73
N ALA A 15 11.91 -10.74 -1.33
CA ALA A 15 10.79 -10.86 -0.40
C ALA A 15 11.16 -10.32 1.00
N LYS A 16 12.39 -10.55 1.45
CA LYS A 16 12.90 -9.98 2.71
C LYS A 16 12.84 -8.45 2.70
N ARG A 17 13.41 -7.79 1.68
CA ARG A 17 13.36 -6.32 1.53
C ARG A 17 11.93 -5.77 1.48
N PHE A 18 10.99 -6.50 0.89
CA PHE A 18 9.59 -6.09 0.84
C PHE A 18 8.92 -6.08 2.21
N LEU A 19 9.20 -7.09 3.05
CA LEU A 19 8.69 -7.16 4.43
C LEU A 19 9.35 -6.09 5.30
N GLU A 20 10.67 -5.94 5.25
CA GLU A 20 11.41 -4.90 5.98
C GLU A 20 10.93 -3.48 5.64
N LYS A 21 10.47 -3.24 4.40
CA LYS A 21 9.88 -1.95 4.00
C LYS A 21 8.53 -1.68 4.67
N ARG A 22 7.78 -2.73 5.03
CA ARG A 22 6.44 -2.67 5.63
C ARG A 22 6.46 -2.74 7.16
N GLU A 23 7.56 -3.14 7.76
CA GLU A 23 7.73 -3.15 9.21
C GLU A 23 7.66 -1.72 9.78
N PRO A 24 7.14 -1.55 11.02
CA PRO A 24 7.17 -0.28 11.73
C PRO A 24 8.60 0.26 11.88
N LYS A 25 8.77 1.58 11.80
CA LYS A 25 10.06 2.26 11.91
C LYS A 25 9.96 3.43 12.88
N LEU A 26 11.09 3.78 13.51
CA LEU A 26 11.19 4.98 14.35
C LEU A 26 11.01 6.27 13.53
N ASN A 27 11.69 6.34 12.38
CA ASN A 27 11.50 7.37 11.37
C ASN A 27 10.62 6.79 10.26
N GLU A 28 9.39 7.30 10.15
CA GLU A 28 8.40 6.80 9.20
C GLU A 28 8.80 7.10 7.75
N ASN A 29 8.43 6.21 6.82
CA ASN A 29 8.49 6.52 5.39
C ASN A 29 7.31 7.43 5.00
N ILE A 30 7.38 8.05 3.83
CA ILE A 30 6.23 8.73 3.22
C ILE A 30 5.06 7.75 3.07
N LYS A 31 3.86 8.20 3.45
CA LYS A 31 2.64 7.39 3.39
C LYS A 31 2.16 7.31 1.94
N ASN A 32 1.94 6.09 1.47
CA ASN A 32 1.35 5.86 0.15
C ASN A 32 -0.17 5.99 0.26
N ALA A 33 -0.77 6.80 -0.61
CA ALA A 33 -2.22 6.90 -0.74
C ALA A 33 -2.75 5.75 -1.63
N MET A 34 -3.95 5.26 -1.31
CA MET A 34 -4.68 4.30 -2.15
C MET A 34 -6.00 4.93 -2.57
N LEU A 35 -6.16 5.18 -3.87
CA LEU A 35 -7.35 5.78 -4.45
C LEU A 35 -8.16 4.69 -5.16
N ILE A 36 -9.39 4.46 -4.68
CA ILE A 36 -10.28 3.41 -5.18
C ILE A 36 -11.58 4.04 -5.67
N LYS A 37 -11.97 3.73 -6.90
CA LYS A 37 -13.28 4.08 -7.44
C LYS A 37 -14.33 3.11 -6.88
N GLY A 38 -15.37 3.63 -6.22
CA GLY A 38 -16.54 2.84 -5.81
C GLY A 38 -17.45 2.45 -6.98
N GLY A 39 -18.32 1.45 -6.78
CA GLY A 39 -19.23 0.94 -7.82
C GLY A 39 -20.15 2.00 -8.44
N ASN A 40 -20.65 2.93 -7.61
CA ASN A 40 -21.56 4.01 -8.02
C ASN A 40 -20.86 5.39 -8.09
N ALA A 41 -19.65 5.45 -8.65
CA ALA A 41 -18.96 6.71 -8.85
C ALA A 41 -19.32 7.36 -10.20
N ASN A 42 -19.71 8.63 -10.17
CA ASN A 42 -20.03 9.40 -11.38
C ASN A 42 -18.77 9.85 -12.15
N ALA A 43 -18.97 10.47 -13.32
CA ALA A 43 -17.88 10.93 -14.19
C ALA A 43 -16.98 11.96 -13.50
N THR A 44 -17.57 12.93 -12.78
CA THR A 44 -16.83 13.97 -12.05
C THR A 44 -15.90 13.38 -11.00
N VAL A 45 -16.38 12.43 -10.19
CA VAL A 45 -15.57 11.73 -9.19
C VAL A 45 -14.43 10.96 -9.86
N THR A 46 -14.69 10.33 -11.01
CA THR A 46 -13.65 9.60 -11.75
C THR A 46 -12.57 10.55 -12.28
N GLN A 47 -12.94 11.75 -12.73
CA GLN A 47 -11.99 12.76 -13.20
C GLN A 47 -11.14 13.31 -12.06
N VAL A 48 -11.76 13.68 -10.94
CA VAL A 48 -11.04 14.12 -9.74
C VAL A 48 -10.06 13.06 -9.26
N LEU A 49 -10.46 11.77 -9.24
CA LEU A 49 -9.55 10.69 -8.86
C LEU A 49 -8.31 10.60 -9.77
N LYS A 50 -8.46 10.84 -11.08
CA LYS A 50 -7.33 10.86 -12.03
C LYS A 50 -6.41 12.04 -11.78
N ASP A 51 -6.98 13.23 -11.58
CA ASP A 51 -6.20 14.45 -11.34
C ASP A 51 -5.39 14.31 -10.04
N VAL A 52 -6.01 13.78 -8.99
CA VAL A 52 -5.34 13.49 -7.72
C VAL A 52 -4.21 12.47 -7.91
N VAL A 53 -4.44 11.37 -8.63
CA VAL A 53 -3.36 10.40 -8.94
C VAL A 53 -2.17 11.11 -9.62
N SER A 54 -2.40 12.04 -10.56
CA SER A 54 -1.30 12.74 -11.25
C SER A 54 -0.44 13.62 -10.34
N ILE A 55 -0.97 14.08 -9.21
CA ILE A 55 -0.25 14.94 -8.25
C ILE A 55 0.59 14.09 -7.29
N TYR A 56 0.10 12.90 -6.94
CA TYR A 56 0.67 12.06 -5.89
C TYR A 56 1.50 10.86 -6.40
N THR A 57 1.61 10.66 -7.73
CA THR A 57 2.37 9.56 -8.37
C THR A 57 3.44 10.09 -9.29
#